data_AF-A0A453PR03-F1
#
_entry.id   AF-A0A453PR03-F1
#
_cell.length_a   1.000
_cell.length_b   1.000
_cell.length_c   1.000
_cell.angle_alpha   90.00
_cell.angle_beta   90.00
_cell.angle_gamma   90.00
#
_symmetry.space_group_name_H-M   'P 1'
#
loop_
_entity.id
_entity.type
_entity.pdbx_description
1 polymer ?
#
loop_
_entity_poly.entity_id
_entity_poly.type
_entity_poly.pdbx_seq_one_letter_code
_entity_poly.pdbx_strand_id
1 'polypeptide(L)'
;MGAEVDALYEIGRHATGSHEIPCERDETARASGGSSGEGGGVLLYLSFQGVSKLRERWSRYNALGGSKRRKRENAASLFVSRNAEYVAVAVGNRIYILRKSDGYESPCGIYTNNNRMAFFTNGAWLEDQGIFGVVDDSNSLCLIKENGDVLTRRTSNQLKLSSTIIDLLVQDASSSQR
;
A
#
# COMPACT_ATOMS: atom_id res chain seq x y z
N MET A 1 -12.28 43.77 -15.35
CA MET A 1 -11.18 43.17 -16.13
C MET A 1 -10.06 42.82 -15.16
N GLY A 2 -9.53 41.60 -15.27
CA GLY A 2 -8.25 41.16 -14.68
C GLY A 2 -8.28 40.78 -13.20
N ALA A 3 -8.63 39.53 -12.90
CA ALA A 3 -8.29 38.89 -11.64
C ALA A 3 -7.12 37.92 -11.91
N GLU A 4 -6.01 38.13 -11.22
CA GLU A 4 -4.96 37.13 -11.06
C GLU A 4 -4.37 37.34 -9.67
N VAL A 5 -4.66 36.41 -8.76
CA VAL A 5 -3.90 36.28 -7.52
C VAL A 5 -3.77 34.78 -7.26
N ASP A 6 -2.57 34.29 -7.54
CA ASP A 6 -2.08 32.98 -7.13
C ASP A 6 -2.23 32.83 -5.61
N ALA A 7 -3.04 31.87 -5.19
CA ALA A 7 -3.08 31.43 -3.80
C ALA A 7 -2.24 30.16 -3.66
N LEU A 8 -0.98 30.35 -3.26
CA LEU A 8 -0.14 29.29 -2.69
C LEU A 8 -0.71 28.94 -1.30
N TYR A 9 -1.15 27.70 -1.11
CA TYR A 9 -1.52 27.22 0.23
C TYR A 9 -0.31 26.55 0.90
N GLU A 10 0.11 27.13 2.02
CA GLU A 10 1.12 26.63 2.95
C GLU A 10 0.45 25.75 4.02
N ILE A 11 0.94 24.52 4.23
CA ILE A 11 0.43 23.62 5.28
C ILE A 11 1.25 23.87 6.56
N GLY A 12 0.73 24.77 7.40
CA GLY A 12 1.26 25.01 8.75
C GLY A 12 1.00 23.81 9.66
N ARG A 13 2.06 23.20 10.19
CA ARG A 13 1.97 22.18 11.24
C ARG A 13 1.78 22.87 12.60
N HIS A 14 0.54 23.03 13.02
CA HIS A 14 0.22 23.44 14.39
C HIS A 14 0.29 22.23 15.33
N ALA A 15 1.28 22.22 16.23
CA ALA A 15 1.22 21.42 17.44
C ALA A 15 0.64 22.30 18.55
N THR A 16 -0.60 22.03 18.94
CA THR A 16 -1.29 22.71 20.04
C THR A 16 -1.39 21.74 21.22
N GLY A 17 -0.92 22.16 22.40
CA GLY A 17 -1.23 21.46 23.64
C GLY A 17 -0.17 21.58 24.73
N SER A 18 -0.14 22.73 25.41
CA SER A 18 0.54 22.92 26.69
C SER A 18 -0.30 22.34 27.84
N HIS A 19 0.25 21.38 28.58
CA HIS A 19 -0.19 21.10 29.94
C HIS A 19 1.01 20.98 30.87
N GLU A 20 1.09 21.96 31.77
CA GLU A 20 2.01 22.05 32.88
C GLU A 20 1.69 20.97 33.92
N ILE A 21 2.72 20.31 34.46
CA ILE A 21 2.66 19.58 35.73
C ILE A 21 3.91 19.96 36.53
N PRO A 22 3.82 20.28 37.83
CA PRO A 22 4.88 21.00 38.57
C PRO A 22 6.12 20.15 38.88
N CYS A 23 7.24 20.85 38.95
CA CYS A 23 8.56 20.39 39.35
C CYS A 23 8.66 20.25 40.88
N GLU A 24 9.05 19.07 41.37
CA GLU A 24 9.67 18.94 42.69
C GLU A 24 11.19 18.91 42.55
N ARG A 25 11.80 19.77 43.35
CA ARG A 25 13.21 20.12 43.49
C ARG A 25 13.93 19.03 44.29
N ASP A 26 15.14 18.66 43.88
CA ASP A 26 16.22 18.46 44.84
C ASP A 26 17.60 18.77 44.25
N GLU A 27 18.41 19.40 45.09
CA GLU A 27 19.62 20.18 44.79
C GLU A 27 20.91 19.35 44.91
N THR A 28 22.05 20.00 44.57
CA THR A 28 23.48 19.60 44.68
C THR A 28 24.04 18.82 43.47
N ALA A 29 25.19 19.16 42.85
CA ALA A 29 26.28 20.05 43.19
C ALA A 29 26.97 20.64 41.93
N ARG A 30 27.57 21.83 42.10
CA ARG A 30 28.36 22.57 41.12
C ARG A 30 29.75 21.94 40.90
N ALA A 31 30.21 21.92 39.65
CA ALA A 31 31.58 22.32 39.29
C ALA A 31 31.65 22.71 37.80
N SER A 32 32.35 23.80 37.56
CA SER A 32 32.44 24.64 36.35
C SER A 32 33.32 24.09 35.22
N GLY A 33 32.94 24.38 33.98
CA GLY A 33 33.82 24.34 32.80
C GLY A 33 33.03 24.43 31.49
N GLY A 34 32.95 25.62 30.89
CA GLY A 34 32.08 25.88 29.74
C GLY A 34 32.61 25.43 28.39
N SER A 35 31.69 25.19 27.44
CA SER A 35 31.66 25.76 26.08
C SER A 35 30.76 24.93 25.17
N SER A 36 29.82 25.64 24.51
CA SER A 36 29.19 25.33 23.21
C SER A 36 28.45 24.00 22.99
N GLY A 37 27.16 24.10 22.69
CA GLY A 37 26.46 23.15 21.80
C GLY A 37 25.24 22.48 22.41
N GLU A 38 24.06 23.01 22.06
CA GLU A 38 22.73 22.44 22.29
C GLU A 38 22.58 20.98 21.82
N GLY A 39 21.83 20.19 22.60
CA GLY A 39 20.82 19.29 22.03
C GLY A 39 21.20 17.83 21.73
N GLY A 40 22.04 17.18 22.53
CA GLY A 40 22.31 15.74 22.41
C GLY A 40 21.36 14.85 23.21
N GLY A 41 20.05 14.92 22.93
CA GLY A 41 19.05 14.07 23.58
C GLY A 41 19.21 12.60 23.18
N VAL A 42 19.51 11.75 24.16
CA VAL A 42 19.74 10.31 24.01
C VAL A 42 18.44 9.59 23.66
N LEU A 43 18.35 9.02 22.46
CA LEU A 43 17.41 7.94 22.14
C LEU A 43 18.19 6.78 21.51
N LEU A 44 18.89 6.02 22.38
CA LEU A 44 19.44 4.71 22.03
C LEU A 44 18.43 3.63 22.40
N TYR A 45 17.70 3.09 21.43
CA TYR A 45 17.06 1.77 21.57
C TYR A 45 17.12 0.89 20.32
N LEU A 46 18.12 1.09 19.45
CA LEU A 46 18.53 0.04 18.51
C LEU A 46 20.05 0.01 18.49
N SER A 47 20.64 -1.14 18.85
CA SER A 47 22.09 -1.32 18.80
C SER A 47 22.59 -1.09 17.37
N PHE A 48 23.47 -0.08 17.19
CA PHE A 48 24.05 0.27 15.89
C PHE A 48 24.75 -0.92 15.21
N GLN A 49 25.21 -1.90 15.99
CA GLN A 49 25.86 -3.12 15.51
C GLN A 49 24.87 -4.19 15.00
N GLY A 50 23.64 -4.23 15.52
CA GLY A 50 22.58 -5.13 15.05
C GLY A 50 21.96 -4.63 13.75
N VAL A 51 21.72 -3.32 13.66
CA VAL A 51 21.14 -2.68 12.48
C VAL A 51 22.12 -2.68 11.30
N SER A 52 23.43 -2.51 11.55
CA SER A 52 24.45 -2.63 10.49
C SER A 52 24.56 -4.06 9.96
N LYS A 53 24.51 -5.08 10.82
CA LYS A 53 24.44 -6.49 10.41
C LYS A 53 23.16 -6.81 9.64
N LEU A 54 22.02 -6.27 10.04
CA LEU A 54 20.76 -6.43 9.33
C LEU A 54 20.82 -5.76 7.95
N ARG A 55 21.33 -4.54 7.88
CA ARG A 55 21.55 -3.80 6.63
C ARG A 55 22.52 -4.54 5.72
N GLU A 56 23.59 -5.12 6.25
CA GLU A 56 24.56 -5.89 5.49
C GLU A 56 23.96 -7.21 4.98
N ARG A 57 23.14 -7.90 5.78
CA ARG A 57 22.38 -9.09 5.35
C ARG A 57 21.36 -8.75 4.29
N TRP A 58 20.64 -7.63 4.44
CA TRP A 58 19.67 -7.13 3.47
C TRP A 58 20.35 -6.72 2.16
N SER A 59 21.49 -6.04 2.23
CA SER A 59 22.31 -5.70 1.07
C SER A 59 22.87 -6.94 0.37
N ARG A 60 23.35 -7.95 1.11
CA ARG A 60 23.81 -9.22 0.54
C ARG A 60 22.67 -9.99 -0.14
N TYR A 61 21.48 -10.00 0.47
CA TYR A 61 20.27 -10.59 -0.13
C TYR A 61 19.88 -9.88 -1.44
N ASN A 62 20.04 -8.55 -1.51
CA ASN A 62 19.77 -7.77 -2.72
C ASN A 62 20.89 -7.89 -3.77
N ALA A 63 22.15 -8.09 -3.36
CA ALA A 63 23.32 -8.23 -4.23
C ALA A 63 23.40 -9.61 -4.91
N LEU A 64 22.78 -10.64 -4.33
CA LEU A 64 22.77 -12.01 -4.85
C LEU A 64 21.83 -12.23 -6.07
N GLY A 65 21.41 -11.16 -6.73
CA GLY A 65 20.84 -11.25 -8.08
C GLY A 65 19.57 -12.10 -8.21
N GLY A 66 18.80 -12.27 -7.12
CA GLY A 66 17.43 -12.75 -7.23
C GLY A 66 16.62 -11.68 -7.95
N SER A 67 16.52 -11.79 -9.28
CA SER A 67 15.75 -10.84 -10.09
C SER A 67 14.43 -10.51 -9.39
N LYS A 68 14.00 -9.24 -9.38
CA LYS A 68 12.69 -8.82 -8.83
C LYS A 68 11.54 -9.74 -9.30
N ARG A 69 11.71 -10.37 -10.46
CA ARG A 69 10.87 -11.43 -11.05
C ARG A 69 10.77 -12.69 -10.17
N ARG A 70 11.88 -13.29 -9.74
CA ARG A 70 11.88 -14.47 -8.84
C ARG A 70 11.27 -14.19 -7.46
N LYS A 71 11.34 -12.94 -6.98
CA LYS A 71 10.71 -12.52 -5.71
C LYS A 71 9.19 -12.36 -5.85
N ARG A 72 8.68 -12.12 -7.07
CA ARG A 72 7.24 -12.04 -7.41
C ARG A 72 6.63 -13.40 -7.75
N GLU A 73 7.43 -14.34 -8.29
CA GLU A 73 7.00 -15.72 -8.61
C GLU A 73 6.38 -16.46 -7.42
N ASN A 74 6.78 -16.14 -6.18
CA ASN A 74 6.23 -16.69 -4.94
C ASN A 74 5.40 -15.68 -4.12
N ALA A 75 5.13 -14.48 -4.65
CA ALA A 75 4.37 -13.47 -3.93
C ALA A 75 2.87 -13.73 -4.12
N ALA A 76 2.15 -13.86 -3.00
CA ALA A 76 0.71 -13.81 -2.99
C ALA A 76 0.24 -12.36 -2.71
N SER A 77 -0.79 -11.91 -3.41
CA SER A 77 -1.45 -10.64 -3.16
C SER A 77 -2.88 -10.89 -2.66
N LEU A 78 -3.35 -10.05 -1.74
CA LEU A 78 -4.67 -10.15 -1.14
C LEU A 78 -5.46 -8.87 -1.43
N PHE A 79 -6.69 -9.00 -1.92
CA PHE A 79 -7.59 -7.89 -2.18
C PHE A 79 -8.91 -8.13 -1.46
N VAL A 80 -9.22 -7.26 -0.49
CA VAL A 80 -10.37 -7.42 0.39
C VAL A 80 -11.41 -6.36 0.02
N SER A 81 -12.66 -6.78 -0.15
CA SER A 81 -13.81 -5.88 -0.34
C SER A 81 -14.07 -5.03 0.92
N ARG A 82 -14.86 -3.95 0.80
CA ARG A 82 -15.04 -2.97 1.87
C ARG A 82 -15.73 -3.57 3.10
N ASN A 83 -16.74 -4.42 2.89
CA ASN A 83 -17.44 -5.14 3.96
C ASN A 83 -16.83 -6.53 4.27
N ALA A 84 -15.73 -6.87 3.60
CA ALA A 84 -15.10 -8.18 3.59
C ALA A 84 -15.99 -9.33 3.08
N GLU A 85 -17.08 -9.07 2.36
CA GLU A 85 -17.92 -10.13 1.79
C GLU A 85 -17.12 -10.98 0.80
N TYR A 86 -16.23 -10.35 0.05
CA TYR A 86 -15.32 -11.00 -0.89
C TYR A 86 -13.85 -10.76 -0.56
N VAL A 87 -13.05 -11.80 -0.78
CA VAL A 87 -11.60 -11.77 -0.71
C VAL A 87 -11.02 -12.42 -1.97
N ALA A 88 -10.20 -11.70 -2.71
CA ALA A 88 -9.44 -12.24 -3.83
C ALA A 88 -8.00 -12.50 -3.40
N VAL A 89 -7.55 -13.74 -3.57
CA VAL A 89 -6.17 -14.18 -3.33
C VAL A 89 -5.52 -14.44 -4.68
N ALA A 90 -4.56 -13.60 -5.05
CA ALA A 90 -3.77 -13.77 -6.26
C ALA A 90 -2.48 -14.53 -5.95
N VAL A 91 -2.25 -15.65 -6.64
CA VAL A 91 -1.00 -16.45 -6.53
C VAL A 91 -0.53 -16.77 -7.95
N GLY A 92 0.59 -16.17 -8.34
CA GLY A 92 1.07 -16.23 -9.72
C GLY A 92 0.02 -15.69 -10.71
N ASN A 93 -0.33 -16.49 -11.72
CA ASN A 93 -1.31 -16.15 -12.74
C ASN A 93 -2.76 -16.53 -12.38
N ARG A 94 -3.02 -16.95 -11.15
CA ARG A 94 -4.35 -17.36 -10.67
C ARG A 94 -4.89 -16.42 -9.61
N ILE A 95 -6.20 -16.28 -9.59
CA ILE A 95 -6.95 -15.56 -8.56
C ILE A 95 -8.03 -16.50 -8.02
N TYR A 96 -8.04 -16.68 -6.72
CA TYR A 96 -9.08 -17.39 -5.99
C TYR A 96 -9.98 -16.35 -5.32
N ILE A 97 -11.28 -16.44 -5.54
CA ILE A 97 -12.28 -15.58 -4.92
C ILE A 97 -12.97 -16.38 -3.83
N LEU A 98 -12.93 -15.86 -2.61
CA LEU A 98 -13.55 -16.42 -1.42
C LEU A 98 -14.69 -15.51 -1.00
N ARG A 99 -15.76 -16.08 -0.42
CA ARG A 99 -16.88 -15.32 0.14
C ARG A 99 -16.96 -15.46 1.64
N LYS A 100 -17.56 -14.51 2.32
CA LYS A 100 -17.72 -14.53 3.78
C LYS A 100 -18.82 -15.48 4.25
N SER A 101 -19.86 -15.66 3.45
CA SER A 101 -21.03 -16.47 3.83
C SER A 101 -20.78 -17.97 3.96
N ASP A 102 -19.67 -18.51 3.44
CA ASP A 102 -19.18 -19.86 3.74
C ASP A 102 -17.94 -19.86 4.68
N GLY A 103 -17.66 -18.73 5.34
CA GLY A 103 -16.49 -18.58 6.22
C GLY A 103 -15.15 -18.51 5.48
N TYR A 104 -15.16 -18.22 4.17
CA TYR A 104 -13.99 -18.30 3.28
C TYR A 104 -13.38 -19.71 3.19
N GLU A 105 -14.16 -20.76 3.46
CA GLU A 105 -13.69 -22.14 3.45
C GLU A 105 -13.32 -22.62 2.04
N SER A 106 -14.08 -22.18 1.02
CA SER A 106 -13.90 -22.63 -0.35
C SER A 106 -13.92 -21.47 -1.35
N PRO A 107 -13.14 -21.56 -2.45
CA PRO A 107 -13.22 -20.56 -3.50
C PRO A 107 -14.56 -20.67 -4.22
N CYS A 108 -15.37 -19.61 -4.17
CA CYS A 108 -16.58 -19.48 -4.98
C CYS A 108 -16.27 -19.11 -6.44
N GLY A 109 -15.06 -18.63 -6.72
CA GLY A 109 -14.59 -18.34 -8.07
C GLY A 109 -13.09 -18.56 -8.25
N ILE A 110 -12.69 -19.00 -9.44
CA ILE A 110 -11.28 -19.15 -9.81
C ILE A 110 -11.05 -18.56 -11.19
N TYR A 111 -10.18 -17.57 -11.26
CA TYR A 111 -9.70 -17.01 -12.52
C TYR A 111 -8.25 -17.44 -12.78
N THR A 112 -7.95 -17.81 -14.03
CA THR A 112 -6.59 -18.10 -14.48
C THR A 112 -6.27 -17.25 -15.70
N ASN A 113 -5.23 -16.43 -15.62
CA ASN A 113 -4.73 -15.68 -16.77
C ASN A 113 -3.97 -16.63 -17.71
N ASN A 114 -4.25 -16.54 -19.01
CA ASN A 114 -3.58 -17.35 -20.04
C ASN A 114 -2.07 -17.11 -20.08
N ASN A 115 -1.62 -15.91 -19.71
CA ASN A 115 -0.20 -15.64 -19.52
C ASN A 115 0.27 -16.24 -18.18
N ARG A 116 0.98 -17.37 -18.26
CA ARG A 116 1.55 -18.08 -17.10
C ARG A 116 2.54 -17.24 -16.29
N MET A 117 3.09 -16.19 -16.89
CA MET A 117 4.07 -15.30 -16.26
C MET A 117 3.44 -14.02 -15.73
N ALA A 118 2.11 -13.86 -15.83
CA ALA A 118 1.42 -12.68 -15.34
C ALA A 118 1.38 -12.65 -13.81
N PHE A 119 1.51 -11.45 -13.26
CA PHE A 119 1.32 -11.17 -11.84
C PHE A 119 0.32 -10.05 -11.67
N PHE A 120 -0.53 -10.15 -10.66
CA PHE A 120 -1.53 -9.13 -10.37
C PHE A 120 -0.96 -8.12 -9.37
N THR A 121 -1.01 -6.84 -9.73
CA THR A 121 -0.37 -5.76 -8.96
C THR A 121 -1.37 -5.00 -8.11
N ASN A 122 -2.55 -4.74 -8.66
CA ASN A 122 -3.59 -3.91 -8.06
C ASN A 122 -4.96 -4.51 -8.30
N GLY A 123 -5.90 -4.24 -7.41
CA GLY A 123 -7.26 -4.73 -7.52
C GLY A 123 -8.21 -3.97 -6.61
N ALA A 124 -9.46 -3.86 -7.05
CA ALA A 124 -10.52 -3.22 -6.29
C ALA A 124 -11.85 -3.94 -6.53
N TRP A 125 -12.69 -3.93 -5.49
CA TRP A 125 -14.00 -4.59 -5.49
C TRP A 125 -15.12 -3.59 -5.72
N LEU A 126 -15.92 -3.82 -6.77
CA LEU A 126 -17.27 -3.28 -6.88
C LEU A 126 -18.22 -4.28 -6.22
N GLU A 127 -18.28 -4.16 -4.90
CA GLU A 127 -18.90 -5.11 -3.97
C GLU A 127 -20.39 -5.36 -4.26
N ASP A 128 -21.16 -4.30 -4.48
CA ASP A 128 -22.61 -4.37 -4.75
C ASP A 128 -22.97 -5.21 -5.98
N GLN A 129 -22.02 -5.41 -6.90
CA GLN A 129 -22.21 -6.18 -8.11
C GLN A 129 -21.44 -7.50 -8.11
N GLY A 130 -20.70 -7.80 -7.03
CA GLY A 130 -19.81 -8.95 -6.97
C GLY A 130 -18.76 -8.93 -8.09
N ILE A 131 -18.23 -7.74 -8.45
CA ILE A 131 -17.24 -7.59 -9.52
C ILE A 131 -15.89 -7.20 -8.92
N PHE A 132 -14.86 -7.95 -9.29
CA PHE A 132 -13.48 -7.67 -8.98
C PHE A 132 -12.77 -7.10 -10.21
N GLY A 133 -12.30 -5.86 -10.10
CA GLY A 133 -11.38 -5.26 -11.06
C GLY A 133 -9.94 -5.57 -10.65
N VAL A 134 -9.12 -6.07 -11.56
CA VAL A 134 -7.72 -6.40 -11.30
C VAL A 134 -6.82 -5.98 -12.45
N VAL A 135 -5.61 -5.53 -12.12
CA VAL A 135 -4.57 -5.16 -13.08
C VAL A 135 -3.41 -6.13 -13.00
N ASP A 136 -2.98 -6.63 -14.15
CA ASP A 136 -1.75 -7.41 -14.27
C ASP A 136 -0.53 -6.51 -14.54
N ASP A 137 0.66 -7.08 -14.40
CA ASP A 137 1.96 -6.43 -14.62
C ASP A 137 2.20 -5.97 -16.06
N SER A 138 1.30 -6.30 -17.00
CA SER A 138 1.28 -5.78 -18.37
C SER A 138 0.36 -4.57 -18.56
N ASN A 139 -0.17 -4.00 -17.46
CA ASN A 139 -1.19 -2.95 -17.47
C ASN A 139 -2.47 -3.36 -18.20
N SER A 140 -2.83 -4.64 -18.14
CA SER A 140 -4.14 -5.09 -18.62
C SER A 140 -5.14 -5.11 -17.47
N LEU A 141 -6.23 -4.39 -17.63
CA LEU A 141 -7.38 -4.41 -16.72
C LEU A 141 -8.27 -5.62 -17.05
N CYS A 142 -8.63 -6.39 -16.03
CA CYS A 142 -9.60 -7.47 -16.12
C CYS A 142 -10.74 -7.20 -15.15
N LEU A 143 -11.98 -7.36 -15.59
CA LEU A 143 -13.15 -7.39 -14.71
C LEU A 143 -13.64 -8.83 -14.60
N ILE A 144 -13.73 -9.32 -13.38
CA ILE A 144 -14.01 -10.71 -13.04
C ILE A 144 -15.21 -10.72 -12.09
N LYS A 145 -16.20 -11.57 -12.32
CA LYS A 145 -17.31 -11.79 -11.38
C LYS A 145 -16.84 -12.60 -10.18
N GLU A 146 -17.62 -12.57 -9.10
CA GLU A 146 -17.40 -13.37 -7.89
C GLU A 146 -17.23 -14.87 -8.16
N ASN A 147 -17.85 -15.40 -9.22
CA ASN A 147 -17.77 -16.80 -9.63
C ASN A 147 -16.52 -17.12 -10.46
N GLY A 148 -15.65 -16.14 -10.73
CA GLY A 148 -14.44 -16.29 -11.54
C GLY A 148 -14.63 -16.02 -13.04
N ASP A 149 -15.86 -15.76 -13.51
CA ASP A 149 -16.12 -15.46 -14.92
C ASP A 149 -15.54 -14.10 -15.32
N VAL A 150 -14.88 -14.04 -16.47
CA VAL A 150 -14.34 -12.79 -17.02
C VAL A 150 -15.44 -12.04 -17.76
N LEU A 151 -15.74 -10.82 -17.32
CA LEU A 151 -16.63 -9.90 -18.03
C LEU A 151 -15.92 -9.22 -19.19
N THR A 152 -14.72 -8.71 -18.94
CA THR A 152 -13.93 -8.03 -19.95
C THR A 152 -12.47 -8.00 -19.58
N ARG A 153 -11.62 -7.91 -20.60
CA ARG A 153 -10.18 -7.65 -20.46
C ARG A 153 -9.78 -6.58 -21.45
N ARG A 154 -9.13 -5.52 -20.96
CA ARG A 154 -8.65 -4.40 -21.77
C ARG A 154 -7.16 -4.20 -21.54
N THR A 155 -6.39 -4.20 -22.61
CA THR A 155 -4.95 -3.88 -22.55
C THR A 155 -4.75 -2.38 -22.44
N SER A 156 -3.57 -1.95 -21.99
CA SER A 156 -3.17 -0.53 -21.95
C SER A 156 -3.45 0.21 -23.27
N ASN A 157 -3.18 -0.43 -24.41
CA ASN A 157 -3.46 0.13 -25.74
C ASN A 157 -4.96 0.36 -25.97
N GLN A 158 -5.82 -0.57 -25.54
CA GLN A 158 -7.27 -0.41 -25.66
C GLN A 158 -7.83 0.62 -24.68
N LEU A 159 -7.18 0.80 -23.54
CA LEU A 159 -7.47 1.86 -22.56
C LEU A 159 -6.88 3.22 -22.95
N LYS A 160 -6.07 3.28 -24.03
CA LYS A 160 -5.33 4.48 -24.47
C LYS A 160 -4.46 5.09 -23.37
N LEU A 161 -3.88 4.25 -22.52
CA LEU A 161 -3.00 4.69 -21.44
C LEU A 161 -1.56 4.78 -21.95
N SER A 162 -0.91 5.92 -21.74
CA SER A 162 0.54 6.10 -21.98
C SER A 162 1.39 5.74 -20.76
N SER A 163 0.76 5.54 -19.60
CA SER A 163 1.42 5.33 -18.31
C SER A 163 0.91 4.06 -17.63
N THR A 164 1.72 3.59 -16.68
CA THR A 164 1.39 2.43 -15.84
C THR A 164 0.24 2.72 -14.90
N ILE A 165 -0.66 1.74 -14.74
CA ILE A 165 -1.75 1.83 -13.77
C ILE A 165 -1.15 1.59 -12.38
N ILE A 166 -1.32 2.56 -11.49
CA ILE A 166 -0.78 2.49 -10.13
C ILE A 166 -1.81 2.02 -9.10
N ASP A 167 -3.11 2.18 -9.39
CA ASP A 167 -4.20 1.70 -8.55
C ASP A 167 -5.56 1.72 -9.27
N LEU A 168 -6.56 1.06 -8.67
CA LEU A 168 -7.96 1.10 -9.10
C LEU A 168 -8.83 1.75 -8.02
N LEU A 169 -9.68 2.70 -8.42
CA LEU A 169 -10.65 3.35 -7.55
C LEU A 169 -12.05 3.02 -8.02
N VAL A 170 -12.90 2.56 -7.10
CA VAL A 170 -14.31 2.34 -7.35
C VAL A 170 -15.06 3.63 -7.01
N GLN A 171 -15.85 4.12 -7.96
CA GLN A 171 -16.72 5.29 -7.76
C GLN A 171 -18.14 4.81 -7.55
N ASP A 172 -18.68 5.07 -6.37
CA ASP A 172 -20.10 4.86 -6.10
C ASP A 172 -20.91 5.94 -6.83
N ALA A 173 -21.99 5.55 -7.51
CA ALA A 173 -22.84 6.47 -8.27
C ALA A 173 -23.55 7.53 -7.40
N SER A 174 -23.37 7.50 -6.08
CA SER A 174 -23.95 8.44 -5.11
C SER A 174 -23.30 9.83 -5.11
N SER A 175 -22.28 10.10 -5.95
CA SER A 175 -21.68 11.44 -6.05
C SER A 175 -22.40 12.39 -7.01
N SER A 176 -23.55 12.02 -7.56
CA SER A 176 -24.40 12.91 -8.38
C SER A 176 -25.60 13.44 -7.61
N GLN A 177 -25.34 14.14 -6.50
CA GLN A 177 -26.24 15.17 -5.97
C GLN A 177 -25.43 16.45 -5.76
N ARG A 178 -25.45 17.32 -6.77
CA ARG A 178 -25.20 18.76 -6.64
C ARG A 178 -26.18 19.49 -7.55
#